data_AF-A0A1G0NCF7-F1
#
_entry.id   AF-A0A1G0NCF7-F1
#
_cell.length_a   1.000
_cell.length_b   1.000
_cell.length_c   1.000
_cell.angle_alpha   90.00
_cell.angle_beta   90.00
_cell.angle_gamma   90.00
#
_symmetry.space_group_name_H-M   'P 1'
#
loop_
_entity.id
_entity.type
_entity.pdbx_description
1 polymer ?
#
loop_
_entity_poly.entity_id
_entity_poly.type
_entity_poly.pdbx_seq_one_letter_code
_entity_poly.pdbx_strand_id
1 'polypeptide(L)'
;ETVRLAGGLTDDKQLDEATQTRALACLHRFGERLRGLSPEAIRCVGTSSLRIAKNADVFIPKAEIALGHPIEIVAGREEARLIYLGVAHSLTASPDKRLVVDIGGGSTEFIIGQGLKPLARESLHMGCVNFSRRFFADGVLDKTALKTAEMAARAEVERITQEFAHGNWQQAIGSSGTARALREILELNGLSDNGITAQGLAQLRSLMVKAGHIDALDLAGLTRDRRPVIAGGFAIMMGLFSELGIEQMDVAETAMREGILYDLLGRLDNRDVRGAAVAATARRYGADARHADAVERTALKSLAQVAMAWQLPRTLSATLLGWAAQLHEIGLVIAHDNHHKHGEYILANGDLRG
;
A
#
# COMPACT_ATOMS: atom_id res chain seq x y z
N GLU A 1 -17.49 -0.50 -1.63
CA GLU A 1 -17.98 -0.92 -2.96
C GLU A 1 -16.86 -1.63 -3.73
N THR A 2 -17.17 -2.68 -4.49
CA THR A 2 -16.19 -3.54 -5.15
C THR A 2 -15.99 -3.13 -6.62
N VAL A 3 -14.91 -2.40 -6.93
CA VAL A 3 -14.60 -1.93 -8.31
C VAL A 3 -13.72 -2.91 -9.10
N ARG A 4 -12.81 -3.61 -8.38
CA ARG A 4 -11.78 -4.51 -8.94
C ARG A 4 -10.92 -3.83 -10.02
N LEU A 5 -10.37 -2.67 -9.70
CA LEU A 5 -9.54 -1.87 -10.62
C LEU A 5 -8.39 -2.68 -11.24
N ALA A 6 -7.70 -3.51 -10.43
CA ALA A 6 -6.62 -4.39 -10.90
C ALA A 6 -7.06 -5.39 -11.98
N GLY A 7 -8.33 -5.83 -11.96
CA GLY A 7 -8.85 -6.79 -12.93
C GLY A 7 -9.07 -6.18 -14.32
N GLY A 8 -9.13 -4.86 -14.42
CA GLY A 8 -9.24 -4.14 -15.68
C GLY A 8 -7.92 -3.71 -16.30
N LEU A 9 -6.78 -4.10 -15.71
CA LEU A 9 -5.47 -3.90 -16.33
C LEU A 9 -5.26 -4.94 -17.42
N THR A 10 -5.13 -4.48 -18.66
CA THR A 10 -4.76 -5.31 -19.81
C THR A 10 -3.28 -5.69 -19.75
N ASP A 11 -2.87 -6.62 -20.62
CA ASP A 11 -1.47 -7.06 -20.69
C ASP A 11 -0.52 -5.92 -21.14
N ASP A 12 -1.05 -4.95 -21.88
CA ASP A 12 -0.34 -3.72 -22.25
C ASP A 12 -0.24 -2.70 -21.10
N LYS A 13 -0.77 -3.04 -19.92
CA LYS A 13 -0.90 -2.18 -18.73
C LYS A 13 -1.80 -0.97 -18.97
N GLN A 14 -2.85 -1.13 -19.78
CA GLN A 14 -3.90 -0.13 -19.94
C GLN A 14 -5.09 -0.48 -19.05
N LEU A 15 -5.71 0.52 -18.43
CA LEU A 15 -6.97 0.32 -17.72
C LEU A 15 -8.13 0.30 -18.74
N ASP A 16 -8.90 -0.79 -18.80
CA ASP A 16 -10.02 -0.93 -19.74
C ASP A 16 -11.18 0.04 -19.45
N GLU A 17 -11.96 0.34 -20.49
CA GLU A 17 -13.06 1.32 -20.39
C GLU A 17 -14.18 0.89 -19.46
N ALA A 18 -14.49 -0.41 -19.40
CA ALA A 18 -15.56 -0.94 -18.56
C ALA A 18 -15.24 -0.74 -17.07
N THR A 19 -13.98 -0.95 -16.71
CA THR A 19 -13.45 -0.79 -15.35
C THR A 19 -13.29 0.68 -15.01
N GLN A 20 -12.83 1.52 -15.94
CA GLN A 20 -12.85 2.98 -15.76
C GLN A 20 -14.27 3.47 -15.46
N THR A 21 -15.26 3.04 -16.23
CA THR A 21 -16.67 3.44 -16.05
C THR A 21 -17.19 3.08 -14.66
N ARG A 22 -16.94 1.85 -14.19
CA ARG A 22 -17.33 1.43 -12.83
C ARG A 22 -16.62 2.25 -11.75
N ALA A 23 -15.32 2.51 -11.94
CA ALA A 23 -14.53 3.28 -10.99
C ALA A 23 -15.01 4.73 -10.88
N LEU A 24 -15.27 5.40 -12.02
CA LEU A 24 -15.80 6.76 -12.06
C LEU A 24 -17.19 6.85 -11.42
N ALA A 25 -18.06 5.86 -11.66
CA ALA A 25 -19.38 5.82 -11.01
C ALA A 25 -19.27 5.68 -9.48
N CYS A 26 -18.33 4.87 -8.99
CA CYS A 26 -18.05 4.73 -7.55
C CYS A 26 -17.49 6.03 -6.96
N LEU A 27 -16.54 6.67 -7.64
CA LEU A 27 -15.94 7.92 -7.19
C LEU A 27 -16.96 9.06 -7.20
N HIS A 28 -17.88 9.08 -8.16
CA HIS A 28 -18.98 10.03 -8.18
C HIS A 28 -19.83 9.94 -6.90
N ARG A 29 -20.29 8.73 -6.53
CA ARG A 29 -21.02 8.50 -5.27
C ARG A 29 -20.23 8.91 -4.04
N PHE A 30 -18.91 8.69 -4.04
CA PHE A 30 -18.06 9.14 -2.95
C PHE A 30 -17.97 10.66 -2.90
N GLY A 31 -17.76 11.33 -4.04
CA GLY A 31 -17.77 12.78 -4.14
C GLY A 31 -19.09 13.37 -3.63
N GLU A 32 -20.22 12.77 -3.97
CA GLU A 32 -21.53 13.17 -3.44
C GLU A 32 -21.60 13.13 -1.91
N ARG A 33 -20.95 12.13 -1.30
CA ARG A 33 -20.92 11.92 0.15
C ARG A 33 -19.92 12.84 0.86
N LEU A 34 -18.87 13.24 0.16
CA LEU A 34 -17.83 14.13 0.66
C LEU A 34 -18.18 15.63 0.51
N ARG A 35 -19.25 15.96 -0.24
CA ARG A 35 -19.74 17.34 -0.40
C ARG A 35 -19.91 18.03 0.97
N GLY A 36 -19.31 19.21 1.10
CA GLY A 36 -19.38 20.05 2.29
C GLY A 36 -18.30 19.79 3.34
N LEU A 37 -17.47 18.75 3.16
CA LEU A 37 -16.24 18.59 3.94
C LEU A 37 -15.15 19.53 3.41
N SER A 38 -14.29 20.01 4.30
CA SER A 38 -13.15 20.82 3.88
C SER A 38 -12.13 19.95 3.12
N PRO A 39 -11.47 20.47 2.06
CA PRO A 39 -10.46 19.72 1.32
C PRO A 39 -9.32 19.19 2.22
N GLU A 40 -8.97 19.90 3.28
CA GLU A 40 -7.94 19.51 4.24
C GLU A 40 -8.35 18.30 5.11
N ALA A 41 -9.64 17.99 5.20
CA ALA A 41 -10.15 16.82 5.91
C ALA A 41 -10.21 15.56 5.03
N ILE A 42 -9.79 15.64 3.76
CA ILE A 42 -9.90 14.56 2.79
C ILE A 42 -8.54 14.23 2.21
N ARG A 43 -8.18 12.95 2.27
CA ARG A 43 -7.04 12.40 1.55
C ARG A 43 -7.48 11.20 0.72
N CYS A 44 -7.34 11.30 -0.60
CA CYS A 44 -7.59 10.20 -1.51
C CYS A 44 -6.27 9.67 -2.05
N VAL A 45 -6.08 8.35 -1.97
CA VAL A 45 -4.83 7.70 -2.35
C VAL A 45 -5.09 6.63 -3.41
N GLY A 46 -4.28 6.66 -4.47
CA GLY A 46 -4.18 5.63 -5.50
C GLY A 46 -2.99 4.72 -5.28
N THR A 47 -3.16 3.41 -5.46
CA THR A 47 -2.12 2.41 -5.17
C THR A 47 -1.71 1.62 -6.41
N SER A 48 -1.37 0.33 -6.26
CA SER A 48 -0.75 -0.54 -7.27
C SER A 48 -1.32 -0.40 -8.68
N SER A 49 -2.64 -0.48 -8.86
CA SER A 49 -3.22 -0.43 -10.20
C SER A 49 -3.01 0.91 -10.92
N LEU A 50 -3.08 2.02 -10.18
CA LEU A 50 -2.84 3.35 -10.74
C LEU A 50 -1.35 3.65 -10.93
N ARG A 51 -0.47 3.05 -10.13
CA ARG A 51 0.99 3.11 -10.36
C ARG A 51 1.41 2.46 -11.68
N ILE A 52 0.72 1.37 -12.08
CA ILE A 52 1.12 0.53 -13.21
C ILE A 52 0.42 0.94 -14.51
N ALA A 53 -0.78 1.52 -14.44
CA ALA A 53 -1.56 1.89 -15.62
C ALA A 53 -0.86 2.96 -16.48
N LYS A 54 -0.57 2.64 -17.74
CA LYS A 54 0.05 3.56 -18.70
C LYS A 54 -0.84 4.73 -19.10
N ASN A 55 -2.16 4.58 -18.96
CA ASN A 55 -3.16 5.62 -19.17
C ASN A 55 -3.69 6.23 -17.85
N ALA A 56 -2.94 6.11 -16.76
CA ALA A 56 -3.32 6.72 -15.48
C ALA A 56 -3.46 8.26 -15.60
N ASP A 57 -2.59 8.89 -16.38
CA ASP A 57 -2.61 10.33 -16.71
C ASP A 57 -3.91 10.78 -17.39
N VAL A 58 -4.55 9.90 -18.16
CA VAL A 58 -5.86 10.14 -18.78
C VAL A 58 -7.02 9.84 -17.82
N PHE A 59 -6.87 8.83 -16.97
CA PHE A 59 -7.91 8.39 -16.05
C PHE A 59 -8.04 9.28 -14.81
N ILE A 60 -6.93 9.68 -14.21
CA ILE A 60 -6.88 10.41 -12.94
C ILE A 60 -7.62 11.76 -13.01
N PRO A 61 -7.46 12.60 -14.03
CA PRO A 61 -8.21 13.85 -14.11
C PRO A 61 -9.73 13.63 -14.11
N LYS A 62 -10.21 12.58 -14.80
CA LYS A 62 -11.64 12.20 -14.79
C LYS A 62 -12.07 11.72 -13.40
N ALA A 63 -11.22 10.95 -12.74
CA ALA A 63 -11.46 10.43 -11.40
C ALA A 63 -11.50 11.54 -10.34
N GLU A 64 -10.59 12.51 -10.42
CA GLU A 64 -10.56 13.70 -9.56
C GLU A 64 -11.79 14.58 -9.77
N ILE A 65 -12.23 14.79 -11.02
CA ILE A 65 -13.48 15.49 -11.32
C ILE A 65 -14.69 14.75 -10.72
N ALA A 66 -14.75 13.44 -10.86
CA ALA A 66 -15.84 12.64 -10.31
C ALA A 66 -15.86 12.67 -8.77
N LEU A 67 -14.69 12.62 -8.13
CA LEU A 67 -14.53 12.63 -6.68
C LEU A 67 -14.69 14.03 -6.07
N GLY A 68 -14.33 15.08 -6.81
CA GLY A 68 -14.24 16.46 -6.31
C GLY A 68 -12.97 16.76 -5.51
N HIS A 69 -12.01 15.83 -5.47
CA HIS A 69 -10.77 15.94 -4.68
C HIS A 69 -9.58 15.33 -5.44
N PRO A 70 -8.35 15.82 -5.21
CA PRO A 70 -7.16 15.26 -5.82
C PRO A 70 -6.88 13.83 -5.37
N ILE A 71 -6.28 13.03 -6.24
CA ILE A 71 -5.89 11.64 -5.97
C ILE A 71 -4.36 11.54 -5.96
N GLU A 72 -3.81 11.25 -4.79
CA GLU A 72 -2.37 11.07 -4.60
C GLU A 72 -1.97 9.62 -4.94
N ILE A 73 -1.18 9.40 -5.99
CA ILE A 73 -0.58 8.08 -6.21
C ILE A 73 0.58 7.89 -5.26
N VAL A 74 0.49 6.92 -4.35
CA VAL A 74 1.57 6.62 -3.39
C VAL A 74 2.42 5.46 -3.86
N ALA A 75 3.73 5.52 -3.57
CA ALA A 75 4.66 4.42 -3.79
C ALA A 75 4.30 3.20 -2.91
N GLY A 76 4.72 2.00 -3.33
CA GLY A 76 4.42 0.76 -2.59
C GLY A 76 4.97 0.75 -1.16
N ARG A 77 6.15 1.33 -0.93
CA ARG A 77 6.72 1.47 0.43
C ARG A 77 5.95 2.47 1.30
N GLU A 78 5.33 3.48 0.71
CA GLU A 78 4.48 4.42 1.43
C GLU A 78 3.11 3.80 1.74
N GLU A 79 2.56 3.02 0.82
CA GLU A 79 1.39 2.16 1.06
C GLU A 79 1.63 1.22 2.24
N ALA A 80 2.77 0.51 2.25
CA ALA A 80 3.18 -0.35 3.36
C ALA A 80 3.28 0.41 4.71
N ARG A 81 3.80 1.65 4.70
CA ARG A 81 3.87 2.49 5.90
C ARG A 81 2.49 2.84 6.43
N LEU A 82 1.57 3.26 5.56
CA LEU A 82 0.21 3.61 5.91
C LEU A 82 -0.56 2.40 6.43
N ILE A 83 -0.42 1.23 5.78
CA ILE A 83 -0.98 -0.04 6.28
C ILE A 83 -0.47 -0.33 7.70
N TYR A 84 0.85 -0.28 7.91
CA TYR A 84 1.42 -0.56 9.21
C TYR A 84 0.94 0.43 10.28
N LEU A 85 0.82 1.72 9.95
CA LEU A 85 0.31 2.72 10.87
C LEU A 85 -1.12 2.37 11.30
N GLY A 86 -2.00 2.03 10.36
CA GLY A 86 -3.37 1.64 10.67
C GLY A 86 -3.46 0.36 11.49
N VAL A 87 -2.67 -0.65 11.15
CA VAL A 87 -2.59 -1.93 11.89
C VAL A 87 -2.03 -1.73 13.28
N ALA A 88 -0.88 -1.05 13.42
CA ALA A 88 -0.21 -0.86 14.71
C ALA A 88 -1.09 -0.12 15.74
N HIS A 89 -1.98 0.76 15.30
CA HIS A 89 -2.93 1.45 16.18
C HIS A 89 -4.11 0.59 16.68
N SER A 90 -4.41 -0.56 16.04
CA SER A 90 -5.46 -1.47 16.51
C SER A 90 -4.95 -2.62 17.35
N LEU A 91 -3.63 -2.86 17.35
CA LEU A 91 -3.02 -3.95 18.07
C LEU A 91 -2.66 -3.56 19.50
N THR A 92 -2.74 -4.53 20.41
CA THR A 92 -2.25 -4.37 21.78
C THR A 92 -0.77 -4.03 21.77
N ALA A 93 -0.35 -3.10 22.64
CA ALA A 93 1.04 -2.74 22.80
C ALA A 93 1.87 -3.99 23.15
N SER A 94 2.98 -4.19 22.44
CA SER A 94 3.93 -5.28 22.69
C SER A 94 5.35 -4.80 22.39
N PRO A 95 6.37 -5.26 23.15
CA PRO A 95 7.77 -5.07 22.80
C PRO A 95 8.20 -5.93 21.61
N ASP A 96 7.38 -6.86 21.15
CA ASP A 96 7.73 -7.78 20.08
C ASP A 96 7.80 -7.11 18.71
N LYS A 97 8.67 -7.65 17.84
CA LYS A 97 8.64 -7.34 16.41
C LYS A 97 7.50 -8.12 15.76
N ARG A 98 6.70 -7.42 14.96
CA ARG A 98 5.56 -7.97 14.24
C ARG A 98 5.80 -7.91 12.74
N LEU A 99 5.57 -9.02 12.07
CA LEU A 99 5.39 -9.07 10.63
C LEU A 99 3.93 -8.69 10.31
N VAL A 100 3.73 -7.67 9.50
CA VAL A 100 2.43 -7.29 8.95
C VAL A 100 2.46 -7.57 7.45
N VAL A 101 1.45 -8.28 6.97
CA VAL A 101 1.26 -8.63 5.56
C VAL A 101 -0.12 -8.16 5.09
N ASP A 102 -0.16 -7.42 3.99
CA ASP A 102 -1.42 -7.00 3.35
C ASP A 102 -1.46 -7.53 1.92
N ILE A 103 -2.40 -8.44 1.62
CA ILE A 103 -2.59 -8.95 0.26
C ILE A 103 -3.72 -8.17 -0.39
N GLY A 104 -3.34 -7.16 -1.17
CA GLY A 104 -4.22 -6.34 -1.99
C GLY A 104 -4.65 -7.02 -3.29
N GLY A 105 -5.26 -6.23 -4.18
CA GLY A 105 -5.69 -6.71 -5.50
C GLY A 105 -4.54 -6.89 -6.48
N GLY A 106 -3.59 -5.95 -6.49
CA GLY A 106 -2.47 -5.91 -7.44
C GLY A 106 -1.06 -5.97 -6.81
N SER A 107 -0.94 -5.74 -5.51
CA SER A 107 0.32 -5.83 -4.75
C SER A 107 0.09 -6.49 -3.40
N THR A 108 1.21 -6.88 -2.77
CA THR A 108 1.27 -7.39 -1.40
C THR A 108 2.36 -6.63 -0.67
N GLU A 109 2.01 -6.03 0.46
CA GLU A 109 2.92 -5.26 1.30
C GLU A 109 3.41 -6.10 2.49
N PHE A 110 4.68 -5.94 2.82
CA PHE A 110 5.37 -6.61 3.93
C PHE A 110 6.00 -5.58 4.84
N ILE A 111 5.75 -5.66 6.14
CA ILE A 111 6.31 -4.74 7.11
C ILE A 111 6.78 -5.50 8.33
N ILE A 112 8.04 -5.29 8.74
CA ILE A 112 8.44 -5.60 10.12
C ILE A 112 8.41 -4.30 10.90
N GLY A 113 7.74 -4.29 12.03
CA GLY A 113 7.76 -3.15 12.93
C GLY A 113 7.65 -3.52 14.39
N GLN A 114 7.89 -2.54 15.25
CA GLN A 114 7.83 -2.67 16.71
C GLN A 114 7.10 -1.44 17.28
N GLY A 115 6.06 -1.68 18.09
CA GLY A 115 5.17 -0.61 18.53
C GLY A 115 4.53 0.12 17.34
N LEU A 116 4.68 1.45 17.28
CA LEU A 116 4.20 2.28 16.15
C LEU A 116 5.29 2.53 15.08
N LYS A 117 6.47 1.92 15.22
CA LYS A 117 7.61 2.21 14.35
C LYS A 117 7.83 1.08 13.33
N PRO A 118 7.65 1.36 12.02
CA PRO A 118 8.09 0.43 10.99
C PRO A 118 9.62 0.38 10.93
N LEU A 119 10.17 -0.82 10.86
CA LEU A 119 11.60 -1.10 10.80
C LEU A 119 12.03 -1.49 9.37
N ALA A 120 11.29 -2.39 8.73
CA ALA A 120 11.48 -2.82 7.34
C ALA A 120 10.15 -2.72 6.57
N ARG A 121 10.20 -2.38 5.28
CA ARG A 121 9.00 -2.24 4.43
C ARG A 121 9.31 -2.65 2.99
N GLU A 122 8.51 -3.54 2.46
CA GLU A 122 8.56 -3.97 1.06
C GLU A 122 7.16 -4.03 0.44
N SER A 123 7.09 -3.91 -0.89
CA SER A 123 5.85 -4.03 -1.67
C SER A 123 6.14 -4.80 -2.95
N LEU A 124 5.54 -5.98 -3.08
CA LEU A 124 5.73 -6.89 -4.19
C LEU A 124 4.52 -6.85 -5.12
N HIS A 125 4.75 -6.99 -6.43
CA HIS A 125 3.70 -6.90 -7.46
C HIS A 125 2.94 -8.22 -7.62
N MET A 126 2.35 -8.69 -6.52
CA MET A 126 1.50 -9.87 -6.47
C MET A 126 0.25 -9.56 -5.65
N GLY A 127 -0.94 -9.84 -6.18
CA GLY A 127 -2.18 -9.57 -5.47
C GLY A 127 -3.27 -10.55 -5.90
N CYS A 128 -4.32 -10.66 -5.09
CA CYS A 128 -5.34 -11.70 -5.25
C CYS A 128 -6.06 -11.63 -6.61
N VAL A 129 -6.29 -10.43 -7.15
CA VAL A 129 -6.94 -10.24 -8.46
C VAL A 129 -6.02 -10.69 -9.58
N ASN A 130 -4.76 -10.22 -9.56
CA ASN A 130 -3.79 -10.55 -10.60
C ASN A 130 -3.45 -12.05 -10.61
N PHE A 131 -3.33 -12.67 -9.43
CA PHE A 131 -3.07 -14.11 -9.31
C PHE A 131 -4.27 -14.94 -9.75
N SER A 132 -5.49 -14.56 -9.37
CA SER A 132 -6.70 -15.23 -9.87
C SER A 132 -6.80 -15.15 -11.38
N ARG A 133 -6.58 -13.97 -11.97
CA ARG A 133 -6.60 -13.81 -13.43
C ARG A 133 -5.52 -14.64 -14.13
N ARG A 134 -4.32 -14.72 -13.54
CA ARG A 134 -3.17 -15.39 -14.17
C ARG A 134 -3.22 -16.91 -14.08
N PHE A 135 -3.64 -17.46 -12.94
CA PHE A 135 -3.52 -18.89 -12.65
C PHE A 135 -4.87 -19.62 -12.57
N PHE A 136 -5.97 -18.87 -12.45
CA PHE A 136 -7.30 -19.41 -12.19
C PHE A 136 -8.37 -18.74 -13.07
N ALA A 137 -7.99 -18.28 -14.28
CA ALA A 137 -8.89 -17.60 -15.22
C ALA A 137 -10.14 -18.43 -15.53
N ASP A 138 -9.94 -19.73 -15.76
CA ASP A 138 -10.99 -20.71 -16.05
C ASP A 138 -11.55 -21.35 -14.78
N GLY A 139 -11.28 -20.79 -13.59
CA GLY A 139 -11.81 -21.25 -12.31
C GLY A 139 -11.31 -22.62 -11.81
N VAL A 140 -10.42 -23.30 -12.54
CA VAL A 140 -9.89 -24.63 -12.20
C VAL A 140 -9.04 -24.61 -10.92
N LEU A 141 -9.35 -25.47 -9.95
CA LEU A 141 -8.68 -25.57 -8.64
C LEU A 141 -7.93 -26.90 -8.45
N ASP A 142 -7.31 -27.45 -9.50
CA ASP A 142 -6.57 -28.70 -9.38
C ASP A 142 -5.21 -28.53 -8.64
N LYS A 143 -4.55 -29.66 -8.36
CA LYS A 143 -3.26 -29.69 -7.65
C LYS A 143 -2.18 -28.91 -8.40
N THR A 144 -2.19 -28.93 -9.72
CA THR A 144 -1.18 -28.32 -10.59
C THR A 144 -1.36 -26.81 -10.63
N ALA A 145 -2.58 -26.31 -10.82
CA ALA A 145 -2.91 -24.89 -10.82
C ALA A 145 -2.54 -24.24 -9.47
N LEU A 146 -2.98 -24.86 -8.36
CA LEU A 146 -2.65 -24.37 -7.01
C LEU A 146 -1.15 -24.38 -6.74
N LYS A 147 -0.45 -25.46 -7.09
CA LYS A 147 1.02 -25.54 -6.91
C LYS A 147 1.75 -24.52 -7.77
N THR A 148 1.30 -24.28 -9.00
CA THR A 148 1.93 -23.31 -9.90
C THR A 148 1.79 -21.89 -9.37
N ALA A 149 0.58 -21.52 -8.92
CA ALA A 149 0.32 -20.22 -8.31
C ALA A 149 1.10 -20.03 -7.01
N GLU A 150 1.15 -21.05 -6.14
CA GLU A 150 1.93 -21.03 -4.90
C GLU A 150 3.43 -20.83 -5.18
N MET A 151 4.01 -21.59 -6.12
CA MET A 151 5.41 -21.45 -6.50
C MET A 151 5.73 -20.05 -7.08
N ALA A 152 4.79 -19.47 -7.83
CA ALA A 152 4.96 -18.10 -8.32
C ALA A 152 4.97 -17.08 -7.18
N ALA A 153 4.11 -17.24 -6.16
CA ALA A 153 4.14 -16.38 -4.98
C ALA A 153 5.46 -16.52 -4.22
N ARG A 154 5.95 -17.75 -4.04
CA ARG A 154 7.23 -18.02 -3.37
C ARG A 154 8.41 -17.37 -4.08
N ALA A 155 8.47 -17.46 -5.41
CA ALA A 155 9.53 -16.84 -6.21
C ALA A 155 9.56 -15.30 -6.10
N GLU A 156 8.39 -14.65 -5.93
CA GLU A 156 8.36 -13.20 -5.67
C GLU A 156 8.90 -12.86 -4.28
N VAL A 157 8.54 -13.66 -3.28
CA VAL A 157 8.94 -13.47 -1.86
C VAL A 157 10.41 -13.79 -1.62
N GLU A 158 11.00 -14.71 -2.39
CA GLU A 158 12.41 -15.11 -2.27
C GLU A 158 13.37 -13.90 -2.21
N ARG A 159 13.04 -12.83 -2.93
CA ARG A 159 13.81 -11.58 -2.97
C ARG A 159 13.90 -10.84 -1.63
N ILE A 160 12.94 -11.08 -0.73
CA ILE A 160 12.83 -10.41 0.57
C ILE A 160 12.97 -11.38 1.76
N THR A 161 13.07 -12.68 1.52
CA THR A 161 13.05 -13.71 2.57
C THR A 161 14.07 -13.48 3.68
N GLN A 162 15.31 -13.05 3.35
CA GLN A 162 16.34 -12.80 4.36
C GLN A 162 15.92 -11.76 5.41
N GLU A 163 15.21 -10.71 4.99
CA GLU A 163 14.77 -9.65 5.89
C GLU A 163 13.47 -10.02 6.62
N PHE A 164 12.60 -10.81 5.98
CA PHE A 164 11.24 -11.08 6.47
C PHE A 164 11.01 -12.50 7.06
N ALA A 165 12.03 -13.35 7.16
CA ALA A 165 11.91 -14.70 7.73
C ALA A 165 11.58 -14.71 9.23
N HIS A 166 11.04 -15.83 9.71
CA HIS A 166 10.59 -16.08 11.10
C HIS A 166 11.57 -15.67 12.21
N GLY A 167 12.88 -15.64 11.96
CA GLY A 167 13.87 -15.20 12.95
C GLY A 167 13.83 -13.69 13.26
N ASN A 168 13.17 -12.88 12.42
CA ASN A 168 13.19 -11.42 12.51
C ASN A 168 11.93 -10.83 13.18
N TRP A 169 10.94 -11.65 13.53
CA TRP A 169 9.68 -11.25 14.15
C TRP A 169 9.14 -12.37 15.06
N GLN A 170 8.20 -12.04 15.95
CA GLN A 170 7.64 -12.98 16.92
C GLN A 170 6.15 -13.26 16.66
N GLN A 171 5.47 -12.37 15.93
CA GLN A 171 4.06 -12.49 15.60
C GLN A 171 3.83 -12.05 14.15
N ALA A 172 3.04 -12.83 13.40
CA ALA A 172 2.60 -12.50 12.05
C ALA A 172 1.14 -12.02 12.07
N ILE A 173 0.86 -10.99 11.29
CA ILE A 173 -0.43 -10.31 11.25
C ILE A 173 -0.82 -10.05 9.80
N GLY A 174 -1.96 -10.55 9.39
CA GLY A 174 -2.58 -10.28 8.10
C GLY A 174 -3.53 -9.10 8.18
N SER A 175 -3.62 -8.30 7.12
CA SER A 175 -4.62 -7.24 6.99
C SER A 175 -5.40 -7.33 5.67
N SER A 176 -6.39 -6.44 5.54
CA SER A 176 -7.24 -6.31 4.36
C SER A 176 -8.09 -7.56 4.04
N GLY A 177 -8.64 -7.58 2.82
CA GLY A 177 -9.74 -8.48 2.45
C GLY A 177 -9.39 -9.95 2.34
N THR A 178 -8.17 -10.27 1.91
CA THR A 178 -7.73 -11.66 1.71
C THR A 178 -7.53 -12.34 3.06
N ALA A 179 -6.81 -11.72 3.99
CA ALA A 179 -6.58 -12.28 5.33
C ALA A 179 -7.90 -12.47 6.09
N ARG A 180 -8.80 -11.48 6.07
CA ARG A 180 -10.11 -11.61 6.72
C ARG A 180 -10.95 -12.73 6.15
N ALA A 181 -11.03 -12.82 4.82
CA ALA A 181 -11.80 -13.89 4.16
C ALA A 181 -11.20 -15.27 4.47
N LEU A 182 -9.88 -15.42 4.47
CA LEU A 182 -9.24 -16.68 4.81
C LEU A 182 -9.45 -17.05 6.28
N ARG A 183 -9.28 -16.12 7.23
CA ARG A 183 -9.62 -16.36 8.64
C ARG A 183 -11.06 -16.84 8.78
N GLU A 184 -12.01 -16.09 8.23
CA GLU A 184 -13.44 -16.39 8.33
C GLU A 184 -13.78 -17.76 7.74
N ILE A 185 -13.22 -18.09 6.56
CA ILE A 185 -13.39 -19.41 5.94
C ILE A 185 -12.78 -20.51 6.82
N LEU A 186 -11.58 -20.30 7.36
CA LEU A 186 -10.93 -21.33 8.17
C LEU A 186 -11.71 -21.59 9.47
N GLU A 187 -12.12 -20.54 10.17
CA GLU A 187 -12.83 -20.64 11.44
C GLU A 187 -14.25 -21.21 11.26
N LEU A 188 -15.04 -20.70 10.30
CA LEU A 188 -16.42 -21.16 10.09
C LEU A 188 -16.53 -22.59 9.55
N ASN A 189 -15.47 -23.13 8.97
CA ASN A 189 -15.42 -24.51 8.48
C ASN A 189 -14.62 -25.44 9.42
N GLY A 190 -14.27 -24.98 10.63
CA GLY A 190 -13.56 -25.79 11.64
C GLY A 190 -12.15 -26.22 11.24
N LEU A 191 -11.48 -25.43 10.39
CA LEU A 191 -10.13 -25.67 9.89
C LEU A 191 -9.06 -24.95 10.74
N SER A 192 -9.47 -24.01 11.58
CA SER A 192 -8.61 -23.27 12.51
C SER A 192 -9.45 -22.70 13.65
N ASP A 193 -8.92 -22.73 14.87
CA ASP A 193 -9.57 -22.12 16.04
C ASP A 193 -8.97 -20.75 16.41
N ASN A 194 -7.89 -20.33 15.73
CA ASN A 194 -7.18 -19.11 16.07
C ASN A 194 -6.49 -18.49 14.85
N GLY A 195 -7.24 -17.71 14.05
CA GLY A 195 -6.67 -17.01 12.90
C GLY A 195 -6.33 -17.95 11.75
N ILE A 196 -5.30 -17.59 10.98
CA ILE A 196 -4.85 -18.35 9.82
C ILE A 196 -3.67 -19.23 10.24
N THR A 197 -3.76 -20.54 10.05
CA THR A 197 -2.70 -21.49 10.39
C THR A 197 -2.19 -22.23 9.16
N ALA A 198 -0.92 -22.65 9.18
CA ALA A 198 -0.33 -23.45 8.10
C ALA A 198 -1.14 -24.75 7.88
N GLN A 199 -1.56 -25.39 8.97
CA GLN A 199 -2.40 -26.59 8.94
C GLN A 199 -3.78 -26.31 8.34
N GLY A 200 -4.46 -25.24 8.78
CA GLY A 200 -5.77 -24.87 8.26
C GLY A 200 -5.73 -24.56 6.75
N LEU A 201 -4.69 -23.85 6.30
CA LEU A 201 -4.50 -23.60 4.86
C LEU A 201 -4.24 -24.89 4.07
N ALA A 202 -3.49 -25.85 4.62
CA ALA A 202 -3.28 -27.16 3.99
C ALA A 202 -4.58 -27.98 3.88
N GLN A 203 -5.44 -27.92 4.89
CA GLN A 203 -6.78 -28.53 4.84
C GLN A 203 -7.67 -27.83 3.82
N LEU A 204 -7.68 -26.49 3.80
CA LEU A 204 -8.41 -25.69 2.81
C LEU A 204 -7.95 -26.03 1.37
N ARG A 205 -6.63 -26.22 1.15
CA ARG A 205 -6.10 -26.70 -0.14
C ARG A 205 -6.79 -27.99 -0.59
N SER A 206 -6.96 -28.92 0.33
CA SER A 206 -7.56 -30.24 0.04
C SER A 206 -9.03 -30.10 -0.34
N LEU A 207 -9.76 -29.19 0.31
CA LEU A 207 -11.15 -28.86 -0.04
C LEU A 207 -11.25 -28.19 -1.42
N MET A 208 -10.35 -27.24 -1.72
CA MET A 208 -10.29 -26.58 -3.03
C MET A 208 -10.02 -27.58 -4.16
N VAL A 209 -9.06 -28.48 -3.98
CA VAL A 209 -8.76 -29.56 -4.94
C VAL A 209 -9.94 -30.51 -5.10
N LYS A 210 -10.62 -30.87 -4.01
CA LYS A 210 -11.81 -31.74 -4.05
C LYS A 210 -12.96 -31.09 -4.81
N ALA A 211 -13.17 -29.78 -4.65
CA ALA A 211 -14.17 -29.04 -5.40
C ALA A 211 -13.81 -28.95 -6.89
N GLY A 212 -12.52 -28.87 -7.22
CA GLY A 212 -11.99 -28.88 -8.58
C GLY A 212 -12.24 -27.60 -9.39
N HIS A 213 -13.25 -26.81 -9.02
CA HIS A 213 -13.60 -25.55 -9.66
C HIS A 213 -14.11 -24.53 -8.63
N ILE A 214 -13.83 -23.24 -8.86
CA ILE A 214 -14.19 -22.15 -7.94
C ILE A 214 -15.69 -22.00 -7.74
N ASP A 215 -16.51 -22.31 -8.75
CA ASP A 215 -17.97 -22.26 -8.65
C ASP A 215 -18.55 -23.41 -7.82
N ALA A 216 -17.85 -24.54 -7.76
CA ALA A 216 -18.24 -25.70 -6.94
C ALA A 216 -17.72 -25.60 -5.50
N LEU A 217 -16.89 -24.61 -5.19
CA LEU A 217 -16.31 -24.42 -3.87
C LEU A 217 -17.37 -23.87 -2.91
N ASP A 218 -18.02 -24.75 -2.16
CA ASP A 218 -19.01 -24.35 -1.15
C ASP A 218 -18.37 -24.33 0.24
N LEU A 219 -18.13 -23.13 0.78
CA LEU A 219 -17.46 -22.89 2.04
C LEU A 219 -18.19 -21.80 2.81
N ALA A 220 -18.45 -22.03 4.10
CA ALA A 220 -18.96 -20.98 4.98
C ALA A 220 -17.98 -19.80 5.02
N GLY A 221 -18.48 -18.56 5.02
CA GLY A 221 -17.66 -17.34 4.96
C GLY A 221 -17.21 -16.92 3.56
N LEU A 222 -17.32 -17.79 2.53
CA LEU A 222 -16.96 -17.42 1.16
C LEU A 222 -18.07 -16.60 0.48
N THR A 223 -17.98 -15.28 0.62
CA THR A 223 -18.95 -14.37 -0.01
C THR A 223 -18.84 -14.32 -1.54
N ARG A 224 -19.94 -13.95 -2.21
CA ARG A 224 -20.01 -13.79 -3.67
C ARG A 224 -18.97 -12.82 -4.22
N ASP A 225 -18.70 -11.74 -3.49
CA ASP A 225 -17.70 -10.73 -3.89
C ASP A 225 -16.26 -11.24 -3.80
N ARG A 226 -15.98 -12.21 -2.91
CA ARG A 226 -14.65 -12.79 -2.68
C ARG A 226 -14.36 -14.01 -3.55
N ARG A 227 -15.38 -14.79 -3.92
CA ARG A 227 -15.24 -16.01 -4.75
C ARG A 227 -14.32 -15.85 -5.97
N PRO A 228 -14.40 -14.77 -6.78
CA PRO A 228 -13.54 -14.65 -7.97
C PRO A 228 -12.05 -14.41 -7.67
N VAL A 229 -11.70 -14.00 -6.45
CA VAL A 229 -10.32 -13.61 -6.08
C VAL A 229 -9.71 -14.48 -4.99
N ILE A 230 -10.49 -15.36 -4.35
CA ILE A 230 -10.04 -16.13 -3.19
C ILE A 230 -8.93 -17.14 -3.55
N ALA A 231 -8.98 -17.75 -4.73
CA ALA A 231 -7.98 -18.73 -5.15
C ALA A 231 -6.58 -18.10 -5.31
N GLY A 232 -6.51 -16.93 -5.93
CA GLY A 232 -5.27 -16.15 -6.03
C GLY A 232 -4.77 -15.69 -4.66
N GLY A 233 -5.68 -15.18 -3.81
CA GLY A 233 -5.32 -14.77 -2.44
C GLY A 233 -4.83 -15.93 -1.56
N PHE A 234 -5.47 -17.10 -1.67
CA PHE A 234 -5.08 -18.33 -1.01
C PHE A 234 -3.68 -18.80 -1.44
N ALA A 235 -3.42 -18.83 -2.74
CA ALA A 235 -2.12 -19.25 -3.28
C ALA A 235 -0.98 -18.32 -2.82
N ILE A 236 -1.22 -17.01 -2.78
CA ILE A 236 -0.27 -16.05 -2.22
C ILE A 236 -0.05 -16.38 -0.74
N MET A 237 -1.11 -16.44 0.07
CA MET A 237 -0.99 -16.70 1.52
C MET A 237 -0.23 -18.00 1.83
N MET A 238 -0.53 -19.09 1.12
CA MET A 238 0.21 -20.36 1.21
C MET A 238 1.70 -20.19 0.91
N GLY A 239 2.03 -19.46 -0.17
CA GLY A 239 3.40 -19.14 -0.53
C GLY A 239 4.12 -18.35 0.56
N LEU A 240 3.45 -17.35 1.16
CA LEU A 240 4.03 -16.55 2.24
C LEU A 240 4.31 -17.39 3.50
N PHE A 241 3.35 -18.25 3.87
CA PHE A 241 3.51 -19.12 5.04
C PHE A 241 4.72 -20.04 4.91
N SER A 242 4.87 -20.65 3.73
CA SER A 242 5.99 -21.53 3.42
C SER A 242 7.33 -20.78 3.39
N GLU A 243 7.38 -19.64 2.70
CA GLU A 243 8.63 -18.94 2.42
C GLU A 243 9.14 -18.12 3.62
N LEU A 244 8.24 -17.59 4.45
CA LEU A 244 8.60 -16.79 5.62
C LEU A 244 8.63 -17.59 6.92
N GLY A 245 8.23 -18.87 6.89
CA GLY A 245 8.17 -19.75 8.06
C GLY A 245 7.06 -19.34 9.03
N ILE A 246 5.89 -18.97 8.51
CA ILE A 246 4.72 -18.59 9.34
C ILE A 246 3.95 -19.86 9.69
N GLU A 247 3.75 -20.08 10.98
CA GLU A 247 2.92 -21.19 11.48
C GLU A 247 1.48 -20.74 11.76
N GLN A 248 1.35 -19.54 12.31
CA GLN A 248 0.08 -18.89 12.63
C GLN A 248 0.17 -17.39 12.31
N MET A 249 -0.95 -16.83 11.86
CA MET A 249 -1.13 -15.42 11.58
C MET A 249 -2.46 -14.93 12.15
N ASP A 250 -2.39 -13.90 12.98
CA ASP A 250 -3.56 -13.15 13.44
C ASP A 250 -4.07 -12.21 12.34
N VAL A 251 -5.31 -11.73 12.42
CA VAL A 251 -5.85 -10.79 11.44
C VAL A 251 -6.26 -9.49 12.10
N ALA A 252 -5.71 -8.38 11.59
CA ALA A 252 -6.06 -7.04 12.03
C ALA A 252 -7.39 -6.56 11.45
N GLU A 253 -8.18 -5.88 12.29
CA GLU A 253 -9.44 -5.26 11.89
C GLU A 253 -9.28 -3.89 11.24
N THR A 254 -8.04 -3.39 11.12
CA THR A 254 -7.69 -2.14 10.44
C THR A 254 -6.62 -2.38 9.37
N ALA A 255 -6.44 -1.42 8.47
CA ALA A 255 -5.44 -1.46 7.40
C ALA A 255 -5.09 -0.03 6.96
N MET A 256 -4.87 0.16 5.66
CA MET A 256 -4.42 1.44 5.09
C MET A 256 -5.35 2.62 5.37
N ARG A 257 -6.68 2.42 5.39
CA ARG A 257 -7.64 3.54 5.52
C ARG A 257 -7.53 4.21 6.89
N GLU A 258 -7.42 3.41 7.95
CA GLU A 258 -7.18 3.90 9.30
C GLU A 258 -5.79 4.54 9.40
N GLY A 259 -4.80 3.97 8.74
CA GLY A 259 -3.47 4.57 8.63
C GLY A 259 -3.47 5.96 7.99
N ILE A 260 -4.21 6.12 6.89
CA ILE A 260 -4.42 7.44 6.23
C ILE A 260 -5.07 8.42 7.19
N LEU A 261 -6.06 7.98 7.97
CA LEU A 261 -6.75 8.84 8.94
C LEU A 261 -5.82 9.28 10.07
N TYR A 262 -5.04 8.37 10.65
CA TYR A 262 -4.05 8.70 11.68
C TYR A 262 -2.94 9.60 11.13
N ASP A 263 -2.51 9.37 9.90
CA ASP A 263 -1.52 10.22 9.23
C ASP A 263 -2.06 11.63 8.99
N LEU A 264 -3.33 11.75 8.56
CA LEU A 264 -4.00 13.03 8.40
C LEU A 264 -4.15 13.77 9.74
N LEU A 265 -4.56 13.07 10.79
CA LEU A 265 -4.66 13.64 12.14
C LEU A 265 -3.31 14.13 12.65
N GLY A 266 -2.24 13.36 12.41
CA GLY A 266 -0.86 13.76 12.75
C GLY A 266 -0.40 15.03 12.02
N ARG A 267 -0.79 15.20 10.75
CA ARG A 267 -0.50 16.42 9.97
C ARG A 267 -1.24 17.65 10.53
N LEU A 268 -2.47 17.47 11.00
CA LEU A 268 -3.26 18.55 11.59
C LEU A 268 -2.75 18.96 12.99
N ASP A 269 -2.13 18.03 13.71
CA ASP A 269 -1.60 18.25 15.08
C ASP A 269 -0.08 18.54 15.11
N ASN A 270 0.48 19.06 14.01
CA ASN A 270 1.89 19.47 13.89
C ASN A 270 2.93 18.35 14.14
N ARG A 271 2.51 17.08 14.03
CA ARG A 271 3.35 15.88 14.09
C ARG A 271 3.63 15.33 12.68
N ASP A 272 3.93 16.23 11.75
CA ASP A 272 4.15 15.89 10.35
C ASP A 272 5.47 15.12 10.17
N VAL A 273 5.36 13.83 9.82
CA VAL A 273 6.51 12.95 9.58
C VAL A 273 7.37 13.38 8.39
N ARG A 274 6.82 14.18 7.45
CA ARG A 274 7.55 14.68 6.28
C ARG A 274 8.66 15.63 6.66
N GLY A 275 8.44 16.50 7.66
CA GLY A 275 9.50 17.38 8.17
C GLY A 275 10.70 16.59 8.71
N ALA A 276 10.43 15.50 9.44
CA ALA A 276 11.48 14.60 9.92
C ALA A 276 12.17 13.84 8.77
N ALA A 277 11.43 13.44 7.74
CA ALA A 277 11.98 12.81 6.53
C ALA A 277 12.91 13.75 5.76
N VAL A 278 12.48 15.00 5.54
CA VAL A 278 13.28 16.07 4.92
C VAL A 278 14.58 16.28 5.68
N ALA A 279 14.51 16.45 7.00
CA ALA A 279 15.69 16.64 7.83
C ALA A 279 16.63 15.40 7.81
N ALA A 280 16.07 14.19 7.76
CA ALA A 280 16.87 12.96 7.65
C ALA A 280 17.56 12.85 6.28
N THR A 281 16.88 13.21 5.20
CA THR A 281 17.42 13.23 3.83
C THR A 281 18.53 14.26 3.68
N ALA A 282 18.30 15.49 4.17
CA ALA A 282 19.33 16.54 4.17
C ALA A 282 20.61 16.06 4.89
N ARG A 283 20.48 15.43 6.07
CA ARG A 283 21.62 14.84 6.79
C ARG A 283 22.28 13.68 6.03
N ARG A 284 21.49 12.79 5.44
CA ARG A 284 21.99 11.60 4.71
C ARG A 284 22.87 11.98 3.54
N TYR A 285 22.52 13.03 2.82
CA TYR A 285 23.24 13.50 1.64
C TYR A 285 24.20 14.66 1.92
N GLY A 286 24.41 15.01 3.20
CA GLY A 286 25.42 15.98 3.61
C GLY A 286 25.12 17.43 3.21
N ALA A 287 23.85 17.82 3.13
CA ALA A 287 23.48 19.22 2.89
C ALA A 287 24.02 20.13 4.00
N ASP A 288 24.54 21.31 3.64
CA ASP A 288 24.99 22.31 4.63
C ASP A 288 23.76 22.94 5.30
N ALA A 289 23.50 22.53 6.54
CA ALA A 289 22.36 23.02 7.32
C ALA A 289 22.36 24.54 7.48
N ARG A 290 23.53 25.19 7.62
CA ARG A 290 23.59 26.65 7.79
C ARG A 290 23.23 27.35 6.49
N HIS A 291 23.69 26.83 5.36
CA HIS A 291 23.37 27.38 4.06
C HIS A 291 21.89 27.15 3.72
N ALA A 292 21.40 25.93 3.89
CA ALA A 292 20.00 25.56 3.75
C ALA A 292 19.07 26.48 4.56
N ASP A 293 19.37 26.72 5.85
CA ASP A 293 18.59 27.63 6.70
C ASP A 293 18.60 29.08 6.19
N ALA A 294 19.71 29.54 5.64
CA ALA A 294 19.81 30.89 5.06
C ALA A 294 18.99 31.03 3.79
N VAL A 295 19.01 30.01 2.92
CA VAL A 295 18.21 29.94 1.70
C VAL A 295 16.72 29.88 2.05
N GLU A 296 16.33 29.02 3.00
CA GLU A 296 14.94 28.92 3.46
C GLU A 296 14.41 30.26 3.98
N ARG A 297 15.14 30.92 4.89
CA ARG A 297 14.73 32.24 5.41
C ARG A 297 14.53 33.27 4.30
N THR A 298 15.39 33.24 3.29
CA THR A 298 15.31 34.17 2.15
C THR A 298 14.11 33.84 1.27
N ALA A 299 13.92 32.56 0.93
CA ALA A 299 12.82 32.07 0.12
C ALA A 299 11.45 32.36 0.77
N LEU A 300 11.31 32.11 2.08
CA LEU A 300 10.07 32.38 2.81
C LEU A 300 9.76 33.89 2.91
N LYS A 301 10.78 34.75 3.04
CA LYS A 301 10.61 36.22 2.97
C LYS A 301 10.13 36.67 1.61
N SER A 302 10.63 36.08 0.53
CA SER A 302 10.18 36.36 -0.84
C SER A 302 8.74 35.86 -1.05
N LEU A 303 8.42 34.65 -0.59
CA LEU A 303 7.07 34.10 -0.66
C LEU A 303 6.05 35.00 0.05
N ALA A 304 6.38 35.52 1.24
CA ALA A 304 5.50 36.41 1.98
C ALA A 304 5.10 37.68 1.20
N GLN A 305 5.96 38.16 0.30
CA GLN A 305 5.70 39.34 -0.54
C GLN A 305 4.76 39.03 -1.71
N VAL A 306 4.81 37.82 -2.25
CA VAL A 306 4.06 37.45 -3.48
C VAL A 306 2.82 36.58 -3.23
N ALA A 307 2.73 35.90 -2.09
CA ALA A 307 1.72 34.87 -1.84
C ALA A 307 0.29 35.38 -2.00
N MET A 308 0.00 36.63 -1.60
CA MET A 308 -1.33 37.22 -1.76
C MET A 308 -1.62 37.54 -3.23
N ALA A 309 -0.68 38.19 -3.93
CA ALA A 309 -0.83 38.59 -5.32
C ALA A 309 -1.00 37.37 -6.25
N TRP A 310 -0.33 36.27 -5.92
CA TRP A 310 -0.37 35.02 -6.69
C TRP A 310 -1.45 34.04 -6.20
N GLN A 311 -2.24 34.41 -5.19
CA GLN A 311 -3.30 33.57 -4.62
C GLN A 311 -2.80 32.19 -4.16
N LEU A 312 -1.59 32.15 -3.57
CA LEU A 312 -0.98 30.90 -3.13
C LEU A 312 -1.53 30.43 -1.78
N PRO A 313 -1.76 29.12 -1.58
CA PRO A 313 -2.13 28.57 -0.27
C PRO A 313 -0.97 28.74 0.73
N ARG A 314 -1.05 29.78 1.58
CA ARG A 314 0.08 30.24 2.40
C ARG A 314 0.82 29.14 3.16
N THR A 315 0.11 28.30 3.90
CA THR A 315 0.70 27.25 4.73
C THR A 315 1.39 26.19 3.88
N LEU A 316 0.71 25.66 2.87
CA LEU A 316 1.26 24.62 2.00
C LEU A 316 2.46 25.13 1.20
N SER A 317 2.35 26.33 0.61
CA SER A 317 3.44 26.94 -0.15
C SER A 317 4.66 27.22 0.70
N ALA A 318 4.48 27.69 1.94
CA ALA A 318 5.59 27.91 2.86
C ALA A 318 6.28 26.59 3.24
N THR A 319 5.51 25.55 3.56
CA THR A 319 6.04 24.23 3.90
C THR A 319 6.85 23.62 2.76
N LEU A 320 6.28 23.57 1.55
CA LEU A 320 6.96 22.99 0.39
C LEU A 320 8.21 23.78 -0.02
N LEU A 321 8.13 25.12 -0.01
CA LEU A 321 9.27 25.96 -0.33
C LEU A 321 10.39 25.84 0.71
N GLY A 322 10.03 25.74 2.00
CA GLY A 322 10.98 25.49 3.08
C GLY A 322 11.71 24.17 2.88
N TRP A 323 10.99 23.08 2.59
CA TRP A 323 11.61 21.78 2.30
C TRP A 323 12.48 21.79 1.05
N ALA A 324 12.05 22.46 -0.01
CA ALA A 324 12.86 22.62 -1.22
C ALA A 324 14.17 23.35 -0.92
N ALA A 325 14.13 24.43 -0.12
CA ALA A 325 15.32 25.13 0.33
C ALA A 325 16.22 24.25 1.22
N GLN A 326 15.64 23.42 2.08
CA GLN A 326 16.40 22.49 2.92
C GLN A 326 17.10 21.37 2.12
N LEU A 327 16.61 21.07 0.92
CA LEU A 327 17.08 19.94 0.10
C LEU A 327 17.80 20.36 -1.18
N HIS A 328 17.88 21.65 -1.49
CA HIS A 328 18.37 22.13 -2.80
C HIS A 328 19.81 21.68 -3.14
N GLU A 329 20.64 21.44 -2.13
CA GLU A 329 22.04 21.05 -2.29
C GLU A 329 22.32 19.54 -2.19
N ILE A 330 21.30 18.69 -1.98
CA ILE A 330 21.57 17.25 -1.79
C ILE A 330 22.22 16.59 -3.02
N GLY A 331 22.11 17.20 -4.20
CA GLY A 331 22.77 16.71 -5.41
C GLY A 331 24.28 16.96 -5.46
N LEU A 332 24.84 17.80 -4.57
CA LEU A 332 26.28 18.06 -4.49
C LEU A 332 27.10 16.81 -4.15
N VAL A 333 26.46 15.82 -3.52
CA VAL A 333 27.06 14.50 -3.26
C VAL A 333 27.43 13.74 -4.53
N ILE A 334 26.78 14.07 -5.67
CA ILE A 334 27.02 13.45 -6.97
C ILE A 334 28.01 14.30 -7.77
N ALA A 335 27.67 15.57 -8.01
CA ALA A 335 28.52 16.51 -8.74
C ALA A 335 28.14 17.95 -8.42
N HIS A 336 29.12 18.86 -8.54
CA HIS A 336 28.89 20.30 -8.40
C HIS A 336 28.10 20.87 -9.58
N ASP A 337 28.51 20.48 -10.80
CA ASP A 337 27.81 20.83 -12.03
C ASP A 337 26.42 20.20 -12.05
N ASN A 338 25.41 20.99 -12.39
CA ASN A 338 24.02 20.55 -12.45
C ASN A 338 23.50 19.86 -11.15
N HIS A 339 24.05 20.20 -9.98
CA HIS A 339 23.64 19.60 -8.70
C HIS A 339 22.12 19.68 -8.45
N HIS A 340 21.43 20.70 -8.95
CA HIS A 340 19.97 20.79 -8.87
C HIS A 340 19.25 19.64 -9.59
N LYS A 341 19.75 19.18 -10.75
CA LYS A 341 19.22 18.00 -11.47
C LYS A 341 19.52 16.70 -10.72
N HIS A 342 20.69 16.62 -10.10
CA HIS A 342 21.06 15.50 -9.26
C HIS A 342 20.19 15.44 -7.99
N GLY A 343 19.89 16.58 -7.38
CA GLY A 343 18.96 16.69 -6.26
C GLY A 343 17.55 16.30 -6.65
N GLU A 344 17.05 16.82 -7.78
CA GLU A 344 15.77 16.40 -8.37
C GLU A 344 15.73 14.89 -8.57
N TYR A 345 16.77 14.30 -9.18
CA TYR A 345 16.86 12.85 -9.39
C TYR A 345 16.80 12.06 -8.08
N ILE A 346 17.54 12.50 -7.06
CA ILE A 346 17.51 11.87 -5.72
C ILE A 346 16.12 11.94 -5.11
N LEU A 347 15.43 13.08 -5.20
CA LEU A 347 14.08 13.23 -4.64
C LEU A 347 13.03 12.43 -5.43
N ALA A 348 13.16 12.37 -6.75
CA ALA A 348 12.22 11.66 -7.62
C ALA A 348 12.33 10.13 -7.50
N ASN A 349 13.52 9.61 -7.16
CA ASN A 349 13.80 8.17 -7.09
C ASN A 349 14.07 7.66 -5.67
N GLY A 350 14.14 8.55 -4.68
CA GLY A 350 14.40 8.23 -3.28
C GLY A 350 13.12 8.03 -2.48
N ASP A 351 13.16 7.13 -1.50
CA ASP A 351 12.04 6.95 -0.56
C ASP A 351 12.02 8.05 0.51
N LEU A 352 11.04 8.94 0.42
CA LEU A 352 10.71 9.90 1.47
C LEU A 352 9.43 9.43 2.19
N ARG A 353 9.44 9.49 3.53
CA ARG A 353 8.28 9.09 4.34
C ARG A 353 7.26 10.22 4.40
N GLY A 354 5.98 9.89 4.22
CA GLY A 354 4.85 10.79 4.47
C GLY A 354 4.18 11.32 3.21
#